data_AF-A0A9E3QZ64-F1
#
_entry.id   AF-A0A9E3QZ64-F1
#
_cell.length_a   1.000
_cell.length_b   1.000
_cell.length_c   1.000
_cell.angle_alpha   90.00
_cell.angle_beta   90.00
_cell.angle_gamma   90.00
#
_symmetry.space_group_name_H-M   'P 1'
#
loop_
_entity.id
_entity.type
_entity.pdbx_description
1 polymer ?
#
loop_
_entity_poly.entity_id
_entity_poly.type
_entity_poly.pdbx_seq_one_letter_code
_entity_poly.pdbx_strand_id
1 'polypeptide(L)' 'MSKVARSSGGNPYSIDLTPEQQQQLQGLDPNDRARMELQMREQNKTELVSFLSNILKMKHDAAMAVIGNMR' A
#
# COMPACT_ATOMS: atom_id res chain seq x y z
N MET A 1 -14.77 14.25 29.82
CA MET A 1 -14.79 13.38 28.61
C MET A 1 -13.97 14.07 27.52
N SER A 2 -12.70 13.71 27.36
CA SER A 2 -11.80 14.38 26.43
C SER A 2 -11.86 13.70 25.06
N LYS A 3 -12.32 14.45 24.04
CA LYS A 3 -12.36 14.06 22.64
C LYS A 3 -10.93 14.12 22.10
N VAL A 4 -10.23 12.98 22.04
CA VAL A 4 -8.95 12.88 21.35
C VAL A 4 -9.23 12.84 19.84
N ALA A 5 -9.34 14.03 19.24
CA ALA A 5 -9.20 14.20 17.81
C ALA A 5 -7.75 13.84 17.44
N ARG A 6 -7.52 12.62 16.97
CA ARG A 6 -6.22 12.23 16.39
C ARG A 6 -6.07 12.97 15.06
N SER A 7 -5.39 14.11 15.14
CA SER A 7 -4.49 14.70 14.15
C SER A 7 -4.40 13.93 12.83
N SER A 8 -5.11 14.42 11.82
CA SER A 8 -4.96 14.10 10.40
C SER A 8 -3.68 14.72 9.81
N GLY A 9 -2.54 14.41 10.40
CA GLY A 9 -1.22 14.67 9.83
C GLY A 9 -0.79 13.43 9.04
N GLY A 10 -1.49 13.14 7.95
CA GLY A 10 -1.18 11.99 7.09
C GLY A 10 0.17 12.20 6.43
N ASN A 11 1.13 11.32 6.71
CA ASN A 11 2.34 11.23 5.90
C ASN A 11 1.88 10.91 4.46
N PRO A 12 2.23 11.71 3.43
CA PRO A 12 1.76 11.45 2.06
C PRO A 12 2.25 10.11 1.48
N TYR A 13 3.12 9.41 2.21
CA TYR A 13 3.62 8.07 1.92
C TYR A 13 2.95 6.98 2.77
N SER A 14 1.91 7.28 3.55
CA SER A 14 1.15 6.24 4.24
C SER A 14 0.27 5.49 3.25
N ILE A 15 0.50 4.18 3.15
CA ILE A 15 -0.42 3.28 2.46
C ILE A 15 -1.60 3.09 3.39
N ASP A 16 -2.58 3.97 3.21
CA ASP A 16 -3.80 3.96 3.98
C ASP A 16 -4.66 2.74 3.59
N LEU A 17 -5.42 2.23 4.55
CA LEU A 17 -6.35 1.13 4.30
C LEU A 17 -7.53 1.64 3.49
N THR A 18 -8.00 0.83 2.54
CA THR A 18 -9.19 1.17 1.76
C THR A 18 -10.44 1.22 2.66
N PRO A 19 -11.51 1.92 2.24
CA PRO A 19 -12.77 1.94 3.01
C PRO A 19 -13.31 0.54 3.33
N GLU A 20 -13.14 -0.42 2.42
CA GLU A 20 -13.55 -1.81 2.58
C GLU A 20 -12.69 -2.54 3.62
N GLN A 21 -11.38 -2.34 3.59
CA GLN A 21 -10.46 -2.88 4.61
C GLN A 21 -10.76 -2.28 5.99
N GLN A 22 -11.09 -0.99 6.05
CA GLN A 22 -11.49 -0.35 7.30
C GLN A 22 -12.82 -0.90 7.84
N GLN A 23 -13.77 -1.25 6.98
CA GLN A 23 -15.03 -1.89 7.39
C GLN A 23 -14.81 -3.30 7.96
N GLN A 24 -13.89 -4.08 7.38
CA GLN A 24 -13.53 -5.41 7.92
C GLN A 24 -12.95 -5.32 9.34
N LEU A 25 -12.30 -4.20 9.67
CA LEU A 25 -11.74 -3.94 10.99
C LEU A 25 -12.74 -3.41 12.02
N GLN A 26 -13.93 -2.96 11.61
CA GLN A 26 -14.93 -2.38 12.53
C GLN A 26 -15.65 -3.43 13.39
N GLY A 27 -15.63 -4.70 12.99
CA GLY A 27 -16.29 -5.80 13.70
C GLY A 27 -15.37 -6.62 14.62
N LEU A 28 -14.09 -6.28 14.72
CA LEU A 28 -13.10 -7.06 15.47
C LEU A 28 -12.86 -6.50 16.86
N ASP A 29 -12.48 -7.39 17.78
CA ASP A 29 -11.97 -7.02 19.09
C ASP A 29 -10.74 -6.10 18.96
N PRO A 30 -10.54 -5.11 19.86
CA PRO A 30 -9.49 -4.10 19.69
C PRO A 30 -8.07 -4.65 19.52
N ASN A 31 -7.78 -5.78 20.18
CA ASN A 31 -6.48 -6.46 20.08
C ASN A 31 -6.27 -7.13 18.71
N ASP A 32 -7.31 -7.73 18.17
CA ASP A 32 -7.26 -8.41 16.87
C ASP A 32 -7.29 -7.41 15.73
N ARG A 33 -8.02 -6.30 15.91
CA ARG A 33 -8.05 -5.17 14.98
C ARG A 33 -6.67 -4.61 14.71
N ALA A 34 -5.87 -4.36 15.75
CA ALA A 34 -4.53 -3.81 15.59
C ALA A 34 -3.59 -4.77 14.83
N ARG A 35 -3.69 -6.07 15.11
CA ARG A 35 -2.91 -7.10 14.40
C ARG A 35 -3.32 -7.19 12.92
N MET A 36 -4.62 -7.23 12.65
CA MET A 36 -5.13 -7.32 11.29
C MET A 36 -4.85 -6.06 10.48
N GLU A 37 -4.95 -4.88 11.09
CA GLU A 37 -4.55 -3.61 10.47
C GLU A 37 -3.08 -3.60 10.07
N LEU A 38 -2.18 -4.07 10.95
CA LEU A 38 -0.76 -4.19 10.63
C LEU A 38 -0.52 -5.17 9.48
N GLN A 39 -1.19 -6.33 9.50
CA GLN A 39 -1.08 -7.34 8.44
C GLN A 39 -1.53 -6.79 7.09
N MET A 40 -2.66 -6.09 7.03
CA MET A 40 -3.17 -5.48 5.79
C MET A 40 -2.22 -4.40 5.25
N ARG A 41 -1.65 -3.59 6.13
CA ARG A 41 -0.66 -2.57 5.72
C ARG A 41 0.61 -3.20 5.16
N GLU A 42 1.10 -4.29 5.76
CA GLU A 42 2.24 -5.05 5.23
C GLU A 42 1.93 -5.65 3.86
N GLN A 43 0.74 -6.25 3.69
CA GLN A 43 0.30 -6.77 2.39
C GLN A 43 0.26 -5.68 1.32
N ASN A 44 -0.38 -4.54 1.61
CA ASN A 44 -0.46 -3.42 0.66
C ASN A 44 0.95 -2.89 0.29
N LYS A 45 1.92 -2.88 1.22
CA LYS A 45 3.32 -2.54 0.91
C LYS A 45 3.96 -3.54 -0.05
N THR A 46 3.82 -4.84 0.22
CA THR A 46 4.40 -5.89 -0.63
C THR A 46 3.82 -5.84 -2.05
N GLU A 47 2.52 -5.62 -2.16
CA GLU A 47 1.84 -5.44 -3.45
C GLU A 47 2.36 -4.21 -4.19
N LEU A 48 2.51 -3.07 -3.50
CA LEU A 48 3.05 -1.85 -4.09
C LEU A 48 4.48 -2.03 -4.61
N VAL A 49 5.36 -2.66 -3.82
CA VAL A 49 6.75 -2.94 -4.21
C VAL A 49 6.78 -3.86 -5.44
N SER A 50 5.93 -4.87 -5.48
CA SER A 50 5.82 -5.79 -6.62
C SER A 50 5.33 -5.06 -7.86
N PHE A 51 4.31 -4.21 -7.73
CA PHE A 51 3.79 -3.38 -8.81
C PHE A 51 4.86 -2.42 -9.37
N LEU A 52 5.57 -1.72 -8.49
CA LEU A 52 6.67 -0.83 -8.90
C LEU A 52 7.78 -1.58 -9.63
N SER A 53 8.16 -2.75 -9.12
CA SER A 53 9.18 -3.60 -9.75
C SER A 53 8.76 -4.06 -11.14
N ASN A 54 7.49 -4.42 -11.32
CA ASN A 54 6.94 -4.79 -12.64
C ASN A 54 6.95 -3.61 -13.61
N ILE A 55 6.57 -2.41 -13.18
CA ILE A 55 6.66 -1.21 -14.02
C ILE A 55 8.10 -0.92 -14.44
N LEU A 56 9.04 -0.99 -13.51
CA LEU A 56 10.45 -0.75 -13.79
C LEU A 56 10.99 -1.77 -14.80
N LYS A 57 10.62 -3.05 -14.65
CA LYS A 57 10.97 -4.09 -15.60
C LYS A 57 10.38 -3.80 -16.98
N MET A 58 9.09 -3.46 -17.07
CA MET A 58 8.45 -3.11 -18.35
C MET A 58 9.11 -1.91 -19.03
N LYS A 59 9.50 -0.88 -18.27
CA LYS A 59 10.24 0.27 -18.80
C LYS A 59 11.61 -0.14 -19.34
N HIS A 60 12.32 -1.00 -18.61
CA HIS A 60 13.59 -1.53 -19.04
C HIS A 60 13.46 -2.35 -20.32
N ASP A 61 12.49 -3.27 -20.37
CA ASP A 61 12.22 -4.12 -21.53
C ASP A 61 11.85 -3.27 -22.76
N ALA A 62 11.03 -2.23 -22.57
CA ALA A 62 10.70 -1.28 -23.64
C ALA A 62 11.93 -0.50 -24.15
N ALA A 63 12.82 -0.06 -23.25
CA ALA A 63 14.06 0.60 -23.65
C ALA A 63 14.98 -0.33 -24.45
N MET A 64 15.11 -1.59 -24.01
CA MET A 64 15.91 -2.60 -24.72
C MET A 64 15.31 -2.96 -26.08
N ALA A 65 13.98 -3.00 -26.21
CA ALA A 65 13.33 -3.21 -27.50
C ALA A 65 13.65 -2.10 -28.51
N VAL A 66 13.68 -0.83 -28.06
CA VAL A 66 14.08 0.30 -28.91
C VAL A 66 15.54 0.19 -29.33
N ILE A 67 16.44 -0.12 -28.39
CA ILE A 67 17.88 -0.30 -28.69
C ILE A 67 18.09 -1.47 -29.67
N GLY A 68 17.37 -2.58 -29.48
CA GLY A 68 17.45 -3.74 -30.35
C GLY A 68 17.07 -3.43 -31.79
N ASN A 69 16.06 -2.58 -31.99
CA ASN A 69 15.62 -2.14 -33.32
C ASN A 69 16.54 -1.07 -33.96
N MET A 70 17.47 -0.49 -33.20
CA MET A 70 18.47 0.49 -33.70
C MET A 70 19.79 -0.16 -34.11
N ARG A 71 19.99 -1.45 -33.84
CA ARG A 71 21.12 -2.25 -34.33
C ARG A 71 20.78 -2.91 -35.66
#